data_AF-A0A8J6IS15-F1
#
_entry.id   AF-A0A8J6IS15-F1
#
_cell.length_a   1.000
_cell.length_b   1.000
_cell.length_c   1.000
_cell.angle_alpha   90.00
_cell.angle_beta   90.00
_cell.angle_gamma   90.00
#
_symmetry.space_group_name_H-M   'P 1'
#
loop_
_entity.id
_entity.type
_entity.pdbx_description
1 polymer ?
#
loop_
_entity_poly.entity_id
_entity_poly.type
_entity_poly.pdbx_seq_one_letter_code
_entity_poly.pdbx_strand_id
1 'polypeptide(L)'
;MDIAGLVVSGLSALGSLIQAFYTARAEHKNVSKSTLRKAKKRAEQPLKIGTKQVESVIDDVLLQTLLAQIEQHNQQLIAVLQNKTLDDVQQGIQVEKARAQVCKVLKQIKQFNNNQLPTKRLQALWQSHRCE
;
A
#
# COMPACT_ATOMS: atom_id res chain seq x y z
N MET A 1 8.95 -13.33 -12.31
CA MET A 1 7.82 -12.64 -11.65
C MET A 1 8.20 -11.17 -11.60
N ASP A 2 7.33 -10.24 -12.01
CA ASP A 2 7.66 -8.79 -12.02
C ASP A 2 7.53 -8.23 -10.60
N ILE A 3 8.61 -8.33 -9.81
CA ILE A 3 8.64 -8.03 -8.38
C ILE A 3 8.40 -6.53 -8.14
N ALA A 4 9.01 -5.67 -8.94
CA ALA A 4 8.74 -4.22 -8.87
C ALA A 4 7.27 -3.90 -9.17
N GLY A 5 6.68 -4.57 -10.17
CA GLY A 5 5.26 -4.49 -10.46
C GLY A 5 4.39 -4.89 -9.29
N LEU A 6 4.77 -5.96 -8.58
CA LEU A 6 4.08 -6.40 -7.36
C LEU A 6 4.22 -5.38 -6.24
N VAL A 7 5.42 -4.86 -5.96
CA VAL A 7 5.64 -3.81 -4.95
C VAL A 7 4.74 -2.59 -5.19
N VAL A 8 4.73 -2.05 -6.41
CA VAL A 8 3.91 -0.86 -6.71
C VAL A 8 2.41 -1.18 -6.66
N SER A 9 2.01 -2.39 -7.09
CA SER A 9 0.61 -2.82 -7.02
C SER A 9 0.13 -3.01 -5.58
N GLY A 10 0.97 -3.60 -4.73
CA GLY A 10 0.69 -3.82 -3.32
C GLY A 10 0.64 -2.52 -2.53
N LEU A 11 1.53 -1.55 -2.81
CA LEU A 11 1.44 -0.20 -2.24
C LEU A 11 0.14 0.50 -2.66
N SER A 12 -0.23 0.36 -3.94
CA SER A 12 -1.50 0.93 -4.44
C SER A 12 -2.71 0.30 -3.75
N ALA A 13 -2.69 -1.02 -3.52
CA ALA A 13 -3.74 -1.74 -2.82
C ALA A 13 -3.85 -1.28 -1.36
N LEU A 14 -2.72 -1.15 -0.67
CA LEU A 14 -2.65 -0.71 0.72
C LEU A 14 -3.17 0.72 0.87
N GLY A 15 -2.75 1.63 -0.02
CA GLY A 15 -3.27 3.00 -0.08
C GLY A 15 -4.77 3.06 -0.36
N SER A 16 -5.29 2.18 -1.21
CA SER A 16 -6.73 2.08 -1.50
C SER A 16 -7.54 1.60 -0.29
N LEU A 17 -6.99 0.66 0.50
CA LEU A 17 -7.62 0.18 1.73
C LEU A 17 -7.70 1.29 2.79
N ILE A 18 -6.61 2.05 2.96
CA ILE A 18 -6.55 3.21 3.86
C ILE A 18 -7.60 4.25 3.45
N GLN A 19 -7.66 4.62 2.17
CA GLN A 19 -8.64 5.58 1.68
C GLN A 19 -10.08 5.08 1.84
N ALA A 20 -10.30 3.78 1.59
CA ALA A 20 -11.61 3.17 1.77
C ALA A 20 -12.08 3.22 3.23
N PHE A 21 -11.17 3.00 4.18
CA PHE A 21 -11.48 3.15 5.61
C PHE A 21 -11.93 4.57 5.95
N TYR A 22 -11.16 5.60 5.59
CA TYR A 22 -11.55 6.98 5.90
C TYR A 22 -12.86 7.40 5.22
N THR A 23 -13.08 6.94 3.98
CA THR A 23 -14.34 7.21 3.25
C THR A 23 -15.52 6.54 3.96
N ALA A 24 -15.38 5.26 4.31
CA ALA A 24 -16.43 4.52 5.01
C ALA A 24 -16.74 5.13 6.38
N ARG A 25 -15.71 5.54 7.12
CA ARG A 25 -15.85 6.24 8.41
C ARG A 25 -16.59 7.57 8.28
N ALA A 26 -16.27 8.37 7.28
CA ALA A 26 -16.97 9.63 7.01
C ALA A 26 -18.46 9.44 6.68
N GLU A 27 -18.81 8.28 6.12
CA GLU A 27 -20.18 7.89 5.81
C GLU A 27 -20.87 7.08 6.93
N HIS A 28 -20.22 6.87 8.08
CA HIS A 28 -20.69 5.99 9.16
C HIS A 28 -21.03 4.57 8.69
N LYS A 29 -20.18 4.01 7.81
CA LYS A 29 -20.34 2.69 7.22
C LYS A 29 -19.07 1.86 7.39
N ASN A 30 -19.21 0.56 7.17
CA ASN A 30 -18.09 -0.36 7.02
C ASN A 30 -17.53 -0.35 5.60
N VAL A 31 -16.25 -0.68 5.44
CA VAL A 31 -15.65 -0.87 4.11
C VAL A 31 -16.35 -2.02 3.38
N SER A 32 -16.76 -1.78 2.14
CA SER A 32 -17.51 -2.79 1.38
C SER A 32 -16.65 -4.03 1.08
N LYS A 33 -17.25 -5.23 1.16
CA LYS A 33 -16.58 -6.49 0.77
C LYS A 33 -16.04 -6.45 -0.66
N SER A 34 -16.74 -5.74 -1.55
CA SER A 34 -16.32 -5.57 -2.95
C SER A 34 -15.00 -4.80 -3.06
N THR A 35 -14.83 -3.76 -2.24
CA THR A 35 -13.61 -2.96 -2.14
C THR A 35 -12.45 -3.81 -1.64
N LEU A 36 -12.67 -4.58 -0.58
CA LEU A 36 -11.64 -5.47 0.00
C LEU A 36 -11.19 -6.54 -1.01
N ARG A 37 -12.13 -7.14 -1.76
CA ARG A 37 -11.81 -8.12 -2.82
C ARG A 37 -11.02 -7.48 -3.97
N LYS A 38 -11.38 -6.25 -4.38
CA LYS A 38 -10.64 -5.52 -5.42
C LYS A 38 -9.22 -5.19 -4.96
N ALA A 39 -9.04 -4.75 -3.71
CA ALA A 39 -7.72 -4.47 -3.15
C ALA A 39 -6.86 -5.74 -3.08
N LYS A 40 -7.42 -6.86 -2.60
CA LYS A 40 -6.74 -8.15 -2.59
C LYS A 40 -6.24 -8.55 -3.98
N LYS A 41 -7.15 -8.59 -4.97
CA LYS A 41 -6.82 -8.92 -6.35
C LYS A 41 -5.75 -7.99 -6.92
N ARG A 42 -5.79 -6.71 -6.53
CA ARG A 42 -4.81 -5.72 -6.98
C ARG A 42 -3.41 -5.97 -6.43
N ALA A 43 -3.29 -6.35 -5.16
CA ALA A 43 -2.01 -6.66 -4.53
C ALA A 43 -1.33 -7.90 -5.16
N GLU A 44 -2.14 -8.85 -5.65
CA GLU A 44 -1.67 -10.09 -6.30
C GLU A 44 -1.35 -9.90 -7.79
N GLN A 45 -1.61 -8.72 -8.37
CA GLN A 45 -1.47 -8.46 -9.80
C GLN A 45 -0.40 -7.40 -10.09
N PRO A 46 0.75 -7.79 -10.67
CA PRO A 46 1.83 -6.85 -10.95
C PRO A 46 1.35 -5.75 -11.88
N LEU A 47 1.82 -4.52 -11.62
CA LEU A 47 1.75 -3.46 -12.62
C LEU A 47 2.60 -3.83 -13.82
N LYS A 48 2.15 -3.43 -15.02
CA LYS A 48 2.94 -3.55 -16.26
C LYS A 48 3.61 -2.24 -16.66
N ILE A 49 3.16 -1.12 -16.10
CA ILE A 49 3.58 0.23 -16.50
C ILE A 49 4.35 0.87 -15.34
N GLY A 50 5.54 1.40 -15.66
CA GLY A 50 6.41 2.09 -14.70
C GLY A 50 7.27 1.17 -13.82
N THR A 51 7.26 -0.15 -14.07
CA THR A 51 8.04 -1.13 -13.29
C THR A 51 9.52 -1.07 -13.58
N LYS A 52 9.91 -0.94 -14.85
CA LYS A 52 11.31 -0.81 -15.27
C LYS A 52 12.07 0.31 -14.55
N GLN A 53 11.40 1.43 -14.26
CA GLN A 53 12.00 2.56 -13.53
C GLN A 53 12.20 2.27 -12.04
N VAL A 54 11.43 1.34 -11.48
CA VAL A 54 11.56 0.88 -10.09
C VAL A 54 12.63 -0.21 -9.99
N GLU A 55 12.66 -1.13 -10.96
CA GLU A 55 13.72 -2.16 -11.08
C GLU A 55 15.10 -1.53 -11.29
N SER A 56 15.19 -0.42 -12.03
CA SER A 56 16.49 0.23 -12.28
C SER A 56 17.09 0.95 -11.07
N VAL A 57 16.34 1.10 -9.98
CA VAL A 57 16.74 1.93 -8.82
C VAL A 57 16.83 1.14 -7.52
N ILE A 58 16.28 -0.07 -7.46
CA ILE A 58 16.27 -0.92 -6.26
C ILE A 58 16.67 -2.33 -6.68
N ASP A 59 17.61 -2.92 -5.95
CA ASP A 59 18.03 -4.30 -6.17
C ASP A 59 16.92 -5.31 -5.81
N ASP A 60 17.02 -6.50 -6.40
CA ASP A 60 15.99 -7.53 -6.25
C ASP A 60 15.80 -8.00 -4.80
N VAL A 61 16.84 -7.98 -3.97
CA VAL A 61 16.77 -8.42 -2.56
C VAL A 61 15.92 -7.44 -1.75
N LEU A 62 16.16 -6.15 -1.95
CA LEU A 62 15.36 -5.11 -1.33
C LEU A 62 13.93 -5.12 -1.88
N LEU A 63 13.72 -5.29 -3.19
CA LEU A 63 12.38 -5.42 -3.77
C LEU A 63 11.57 -6.58 -3.16
N GLN A 64 12.20 -7.74 -2.96
CA GLN A 64 11.55 -8.89 -2.30
C GLN A 64 11.20 -8.60 -0.85
N THR A 65 12.11 -7.95 -0.13
CA THR A 65 11.89 -7.55 1.27
C THR A 65 10.71 -6.58 1.38
N LEU A 66 10.67 -5.57 0.50
CA LEU A 66 9.57 -4.61 0.44
C LEU A 66 8.25 -5.30 0.09
N LEU A 67 8.26 -6.20 -0.89
CA LEU A 67 7.09 -6.95 -1.30
C LEU A 67 6.50 -7.77 -0.15
N ALA A 68 7.32 -8.55 0.56
CA ALA A 68 6.87 -9.36 1.69
C ALA A 68 6.21 -8.51 2.79
N GLN A 69 6.80 -7.35 3.11
CA GLN A 69 6.22 -6.42 4.07
C GLN A 69 4.87 -5.88 3.58
N ILE A 70 4.78 -5.44 2.32
CA ILE A 70 3.56 -4.91 1.73
C ILE A 70 2.45 -5.96 1.69
N GLU A 71 2.76 -7.21 1.34
CA GLU A 71 1.81 -8.31 1.33
C GLU A 71 1.26 -8.60 2.72
N GLN A 72 2.14 -8.68 3.71
CA GLN A 72 1.75 -8.85 5.11
C GLN A 72 0.79 -7.74 5.56
N HIS A 73 1.09 -6.48 5.26
CA HIS A 73 0.24 -5.36 5.65
C HIS A 73 -1.09 -5.32 4.88
N ASN A 74 -1.11 -5.69 3.60
CA ASN A 74 -2.36 -5.83 2.86
C ASN A 74 -3.27 -6.91 3.48
N GLN A 75 -2.70 -8.07 3.78
CA GLN A 75 -3.46 -9.17 4.40
C GLN A 75 -4.00 -8.78 5.78
N GLN A 76 -3.15 -8.19 6.62
CA GLN A 76 -3.54 -7.71 7.95
C GLN A 76 -4.66 -6.67 7.87
N LEU A 77 -4.51 -5.65 7.00
CA LEU A 77 -5.49 -4.59 6.91
C LEU A 77 -6.83 -5.08 6.34
N ILE A 78 -6.80 -6.00 5.37
CA ILE A 78 -8.01 -6.68 4.90
C ILE A 78 -8.68 -7.43 6.06
N ALA A 79 -7.93 -8.21 6.83
CA ALA A 79 -8.51 -8.96 7.97
C ALA A 79 -9.12 -8.04 9.01
N VAL A 80 -8.45 -6.92 9.34
CA VAL A 80 -8.95 -5.90 10.27
C VAL A 80 -10.27 -5.29 9.76
N LEU A 81 -10.32 -4.86 8.49
CA LEU A 81 -11.50 -4.23 7.91
C LEU A 81 -12.66 -5.21 7.63
N GLN A 82 -12.39 -6.52 7.64
CA GLN A 82 -13.41 -7.57 7.61
C GLN A 82 -13.93 -7.94 9.00
N ASN A 83 -13.15 -7.63 10.04
CA ASN A 83 -13.48 -8.04 11.39
C ASN A 83 -14.55 -7.13 11.99
N LYS A 84 -15.77 -7.68 12.12
CA LYS A 84 -16.91 -6.99 12.71
C LYS A 84 -16.84 -6.81 14.23
N THR A 85 -15.88 -7.45 14.90
CA THR A 85 -15.71 -7.33 16.35
C THR A 85 -14.80 -6.16 16.75
N LEU A 86 -14.03 -5.61 15.80
CA LEU A 86 -13.19 -4.45 16.04
C LEU A 86 -13.98 -3.17 15.85
N ASP A 87 -13.90 -2.27 16.82
CA ASP A 87 -14.47 -0.93 16.70
C ASP A 87 -13.62 -0.01 15.79
N ASP A 88 -14.17 1.16 15.46
CA ASP A 88 -13.53 2.15 14.59
C ASP A 88 -12.17 2.63 15.13
N VAL A 89 -11.99 2.66 16.45
CA VAL A 89 -10.74 3.10 17.09
C VAL A 89 -9.66 2.06 16.86
N GLN A 90 -9.97 0.79 17.12
CA GLN A 90 -9.06 -0.34 16.91
C GLN A 90 -8.70 -0.49 15.42
N GLN A 91 -9.68 -0.37 14.53
CA GLN A 91 -9.43 -0.37 13.09
C GLN A 91 -8.54 0.80 12.68
N GLY A 92 -8.82 2.00 13.20
CA GLY A 92 -8.03 3.21 12.95
C GLY A 92 -6.56 3.07 13.33
N ILE A 93 -6.25 2.45 14.47
CA ILE A 93 -4.86 2.18 14.88
C ILE A 93 -4.12 1.34 13.84
N GLN A 94 -4.77 0.32 13.27
CA GLN A 94 -4.15 -0.56 12.27
C GLN A 94 -4.01 0.14 10.91
N VAL A 95 -4.98 1.00 10.56
CA VAL A 95 -4.91 1.84 9.35
C VAL A 95 -3.74 2.81 9.43
N GLU A 96 -3.52 3.47 10.56
CA GLU A 96 -2.38 4.37 10.75
C GLU A 96 -1.04 3.63 10.69
N LYS A 97 -0.95 2.42 11.25
CA LYS A 97 0.23 1.56 11.10
C LYS A 97 0.50 1.23 9.64
N ALA A 98 -0.53 0.88 8.87
CA ALA A 98 -0.41 0.61 7.45
C ALA A 98 0.04 1.87 6.66
N ARG A 99 -0.52 3.05 6.98
CA ARG A 99 -0.09 4.33 6.40
C ARG A 99 1.38 4.63 6.69
N ALA A 100 1.82 4.46 7.93
CA ALA A 100 3.21 4.66 8.31
C ALA A 100 4.15 3.71 7.54
N GLN A 101 3.73 2.47 7.32
CA GLN A 101 4.48 1.53 6.49
C GLN A 101 4.55 1.97 5.02
N VAL A 102 3.45 2.44 4.42
CA VAL A 102 3.47 3.01 3.06
C VAL A 102 4.55 4.10 2.98
N CYS A 103 4.56 5.03 3.93
CA CYS A 103 5.55 6.10 3.95
C CYS A 103 6.98 5.59 4.15
N LYS A 104 7.19 4.59 5.02
CA LYS A 104 8.50 3.95 5.22
C LYS A 104 9.04 3.34 3.94
N VAL A 105 8.22 2.56 3.23
CA VAL A 105 8.61 1.94 1.96
C VAL A 105 8.92 3.00 0.91
N LEU A 106 8.05 4.00 0.74
CA LEU A 106 8.29 5.07 -0.22
C LEU A 106 9.56 5.86 0.11
N LYS A 107 9.87 6.06 1.39
CA LYS A 107 11.09 6.72 1.84
C LYS A 107 12.33 5.91 1.49
N GLN A 108 12.29 4.59 1.67
CA GLN A 108 13.37 3.71 1.23
C GLN A 108 13.57 3.81 -0.29
N ILE A 109 12.50 3.64 -1.08
CA ILE A 109 12.57 3.78 -2.56
C ILE A 109 13.21 5.13 -2.94
N LYS A 110 12.78 6.21 -2.29
CA LYS A 110 13.28 7.56 -2.50
C LYS A 110 14.78 7.68 -2.18
N GLN A 111 15.24 7.10 -1.07
CA GLN A 111 16.66 7.10 -0.66
C GLN A 111 17.55 6.39 -1.67
N PHE A 112 17.11 5.25 -2.22
CA PHE A 112 17.87 4.52 -3.24
C PHE A 112 17.84 5.19 -4.62
N ASN A 113 16.86 6.07 -4.87
CA ASN A 113 16.72 6.80 -6.13
C ASN A 113 17.01 8.30 -5.97
N ASN A 114 18.20 8.67 -5.49
CA ASN A 114 18.67 10.07 -5.43
C ASN A 114 17.66 11.04 -4.79
N ASN A 115 17.00 10.62 -3.71
CA ASN A 115 15.94 11.35 -3.03
C ASN A 115 14.72 11.71 -3.91
N GLN A 116 14.42 10.91 -4.94
CA GLN A 116 13.28 11.07 -5.83
C GLN A 116 12.45 9.79 -5.92
N LEU A 117 11.13 9.93 -6.08
CA LEU A 117 10.27 8.78 -6.37
C LEU A 117 10.22 8.56 -7.88
N PRO A 118 10.52 7.33 -8.37
CA PRO A 118 10.80 7.08 -9.79
C PRO A 118 9.57 7.15 -10.69
N THR A 119 8.35 7.15 -10.13
CA THR A 119 7.11 7.20 -10.92
C THR A 119 6.09 8.18 -10.35
N LYS A 120 5.27 8.78 -11.21
CA LYS A 120 4.14 9.65 -10.82
C LYS A 120 3.17 8.98 -9.83
N ARG A 121 3.00 7.65 -9.94
CA ARG A 121 2.12 6.89 -9.05
C ARG A 121 2.66 6.85 -7.63
N LEU A 122 3.97 6.62 -7.46
CA LEU A 122 4.61 6.65 -6.15
C LEU A 122 4.61 8.07 -5.58
N GLN A 123 4.83 9.08 -6.42
CA GLN A 123 4.72 10.49 -6.02
C GLN A 123 3.32 10.84 -5.52
N ALA A 124 2.27 10.38 -6.22
CA ALA A 124 0.89 10.58 -5.80
C ALA A 124 0.60 9.89 -4.45
N LEU A 125 1.09 8.66 -4.24
CA LEU A 125 0.97 7.96 -2.96
C LEU A 125 1.67 8.70 -1.82
N TRP A 126 2.87 9.24 -2.07
CA TRP A 126 3.60 10.04 -1.09
C TRP A 126 2.78 11.25 -0.63
N GLN A 127 2.19 11.97 -1.58
CA GLN A 127 1.36 13.15 -1.32
C GLN A 127 0.06 12.77 -0.60
N SER A 128 -0.65 11.73 -1.06
CA SER A 128 -1.94 11.32 -0.50
C SER A 128 -1.83 10.85 0.94
N HIS A 129 -0.71 10.22 1.30
CA HIS A 129 -0.46 9.75 2.67
C HIS A 129 0.28 10.77 3.55
N ARG A 130 0.59 11.96 3.01
CA ARG A 130 1.32 13.04 3.68
C ARG A 130 2.60 12.51 4.34
N CYS A 131 3.41 11.81 3.55
CA CYS A 131 4.68 11.27 4.03
C CYS A 131 5.73 12.39 4.21
N GLU A 132 6.57 12.25 5.23
CA GLU A 132 7.63 13.19 5.62
C GLU A 132 9.06 12.70 5.27
#